data_AF-A0A2A6BWW9-F1
#
_entry.id   AF-A0A2A6BWW9-F1
#
_cell.length_a   1.000
_cell.length_b   1.000
_cell.length_c   1.000
_cell.angle_alpha   90.00
_cell.angle_beta   90.00
_cell.angle_gamma   90.00
#
_symmetry.space_group_name_H-M   'P 1'
#
loop_
_entity.id
_entity.type
_entity.pdbx_description
1 polymer ?
#
loop_
_entity_poly.entity_id
_entity_poly.type
_entity_poly.pdbx_seq_one_letter_code
_entity_poly.pdbx_strand_id
1 'polypeptide(L)'
;MPRGNPAAWPHIKEIFQAVSAKSDGQPCCEAEFARCLSALKDDRVRASKELPQSDVDPSTLIKDKKEFIKAIQQDVYSSKIASYAQGFLLLAEAPKQFGWYLNYGAIALLWRGGSRFLGAIKKAFDSNPNLANLLLDNFFKDDIAKAHNFRGYVSDYDDN
;
A
#
# COMPACT_ATOMS: atom_id res chain seq x y z
N MET A 1 -4.40 11.82 -10.59
CA MET A 1 -4.93 10.46 -10.82
C MET A 1 -5.92 10.49 -11.98
N PRO A 2 -5.86 9.56 -12.96
CA PRO A 2 -6.52 9.74 -14.27
C PRO A 2 -8.07 9.63 -14.29
N ARG A 3 -8.74 9.55 -13.13
CA ARG A 3 -10.22 9.40 -13.04
C ARG A 3 -10.90 10.24 -11.96
N GLY A 4 -10.21 11.22 -11.37
CA GLY A 4 -10.82 12.13 -10.37
C GLY A 4 -11.56 13.29 -11.03
N ASN A 5 -12.64 13.79 -10.43
CA ASN A 5 -13.28 15.03 -10.86
C ASN A 5 -12.26 16.19 -10.74
N PRO A 6 -11.91 16.89 -11.84
CA PRO A 6 -10.92 17.97 -11.81
C PRO A 6 -11.29 19.10 -10.83
N ALA A 7 -12.58 19.35 -10.65
CA ALA A 7 -13.09 20.36 -9.71
C ALA A 7 -12.85 19.98 -8.24
N ALA A 8 -12.65 18.70 -7.93
CA ALA A 8 -12.34 18.27 -6.57
C ALA A 8 -10.86 18.51 -6.21
N TRP A 9 -9.98 18.63 -7.20
CA TRP A 9 -8.53 18.71 -6.98
C TRP A 9 -8.09 19.91 -6.12
N PRO A 10 -8.56 21.15 -6.36
CA PRO A 10 -8.19 22.30 -5.52
C PRO A 10 -8.55 22.10 -4.04
N HIS A 11 -9.65 21.41 -3.75
CA HIS A 11 -10.13 21.19 -2.38
C HIS A 11 -9.39 20.07 -1.65
N ILE A 12 -8.88 19.07 -2.36
CA ILE A 12 -8.18 17.93 -1.76
C ILE A 12 -6.66 18.05 -1.85
N LYS A 13 -6.13 18.92 -2.72
CA LYS A 13 -4.68 19.07 -2.97
C LYS A 13 -3.92 19.38 -1.68
N GLU A 14 -4.38 20.36 -0.91
CA GLU A 14 -3.72 20.74 0.34
C GLU A 14 -3.73 19.60 1.35
N ILE A 15 -4.84 18.86 1.44
CA ILE A 15 -4.97 17.65 2.26
C ILE A 15 -3.88 16.65 1.86
N PHE A 16 -3.85 16.24 0.59
CA PHE A 16 -2.91 15.23 0.09
C PHE A 16 -1.44 15.66 0.20
N GLN A 17 -1.15 16.95 0.03
CA GLN A 17 0.22 17.49 0.12
C GLN A 17 0.70 17.71 1.55
N ALA A 18 -0.21 18.04 2.47
CA ALA A 18 0.07 18.16 3.90
C ALA A 18 0.28 16.80 4.54
N VAL A 19 -0.50 15.80 4.12
CA VAL A 19 -0.42 14.46 4.67
C VAL A 19 0.63 13.56 4.00
N SER A 20 1.03 13.81 2.75
CA SER A 20 2.07 12.98 2.11
C SER A 20 3.35 12.90 2.97
N ALA A 21 3.82 11.68 3.27
CA ALA A 21 5.03 11.47 4.05
C ALA A 21 6.25 12.06 3.33
N LYS A 22 6.94 13.01 3.98
CA LYS A 22 8.13 13.67 3.45
C LYS A 22 9.25 13.66 4.50
N SER A 23 10.48 13.46 4.04
CA SER A 23 11.71 13.77 4.78
C SER A 23 12.54 14.75 3.93
N ASP A 24 12.91 15.91 4.47
CA ASP A 24 13.63 16.99 3.77
C ASP A 24 13.05 17.40 2.41
N GLY A 25 11.71 17.43 2.31
CA GLY A 25 11.01 17.77 1.07
C GLY A 25 10.99 16.64 0.03
N GLN A 26 11.62 15.50 0.30
CA GLN A 26 11.55 14.31 -0.52
C GLN A 26 10.51 13.29 -0.02
N PRO A 27 9.87 12.54 -0.92
CA PRO A 27 8.89 11.52 -0.56
C PRO A 27 9.53 10.40 0.28
N CYS A 28 8.90 10.04 1.40
CA CYS A 28 9.43 9.03 2.33
C CYS A 28 8.87 7.61 2.06
N CYS A 29 8.15 7.40 0.95
CA CYS A 29 7.42 6.16 0.68
C CYS A 29 8.09 5.31 -0.41
N GLU A 30 8.20 4.00 -0.18
CA GLU A 30 8.84 3.01 -1.07
C GLU A 30 8.34 3.08 -2.52
N ALA A 31 7.04 3.32 -2.72
CA ALA A 31 6.45 3.42 -4.06
C ALA A 31 7.00 4.58 -4.90
N GLU A 32 7.43 5.67 -4.26
CA GLU A 32 8.01 6.83 -4.94
C GLU A 32 9.52 6.64 -5.15
N PHE A 33 10.23 6.05 -4.18
CA PHE A 33 11.61 5.62 -4.36
C PHE A 33 11.75 4.66 -5.56
N ALA A 34 10.84 3.69 -5.69
CA ALA A 34 10.81 2.78 -6.84
C ALA A 34 10.64 3.53 -8.17
N ARG A 35 9.86 4.61 -8.22
CA ARG A 35 9.74 5.46 -9.42
C ARG A 35 11.03 6.21 -9.72
N CYS A 36 11.61 6.86 -8.72
CA CYS A 36 12.89 7.56 -8.85
C CYS A 36 13.98 6.60 -9.36
N LEU A 37 14.09 5.41 -8.75
CA LEU A 37 15.04 4.38 -9.18
C LEU A 37 14.77 3.89 -10.62
N SER A 38 13.49 3.74 -11.00
CA SER A 38 13.13 3.33 -12.36
C SER A 38 13.57 4.34 -13.42
N ALA A 39 13.54 5.63 -13.08
CA ALA A 39 13.93 6.74 -13.95
C ALA A 39 15.45 6.78 -14.21
N LEU A 40 16.27 6.30 -13.28
CA LEU A 40 17.73 6.18 -13.41
C LEU A 40 18.14 5.00 -14.32
N LYS A 41 17.60 4.94 -15.54
CA LYS A 41 17.77 3.79 -16.45
C LYS A 41 19.23 3.55 -16.83
N ASP A 42 19.96 4.60 -17.21
CA ASP A 42 21.35 4.47 -17.66
C ASP A 42 22.26 3.95 -16.55
N ASP A 43 22.08 4.48 -15.34
CA ASP A 43 22.81 4.05 -14.15
C ASP A 43 22.51 2.58 -13.82
N ARG A 44 21.24 2.14 -13.91
CA ARG A 44 20.87 0.74 -13.72
C ARG A 44 21.50 -0.19 -14.76
N VAL A 45 21.60 0.23 -16.01
CA VAL A 45 22.23 -0.56 -17.09
C VAL A 45 23.75 -0.63 -16.92
N ARG A 46 24.38 0.42 -16.40
CA ARG A 46 25.81 0.37 -16.04
C ARG A 46 26.02 -0.56 -14.84
N ALA A 47 25.24 -0.36 -13.77
CA ALA A 47 25.34 -1.17 -12.56
C ALA A 47 25.11 -2.67 -12.83
N SER A 48 24.19 -3.04 -13.74
CA SER A 48 23.96 -4.46 -14.06
C SER A 48 25.16 -5.18 -14.67
N LYS A 49 26.16 -4.45 -15.18
CA LYS A 49 27.39 -5.04 -15.74
C LYS A 49 28.47 -5.26 -14.68
N GLU A 50 28.45 -4.45 -13.63
CA GLU A 50 29.46 -4.46 -12.55
C GLU A 50 29.01 -5.29 -11.35
N LEU A 51 27.69 -5.33 -11.08
CA LEU A 51 27.13 -6.04 -9.95
C LEU A 51 27.02 -7.55 -10.21
N PRO A 52 27.29 -8.39 -9.20
CA PRO A 52 27.11 -9.84 -9.31
C PRO A 52 25.66 -10.16 -9.67
N GLN A 53 25.48 -11.04 -10.64
CA GLN A 53 24.18 -11.57 -11.01
C GLN A 53 23.87 -12.76 -10.10
N SER A 54 22.59 -12.91 -9.74
CA SER A 54 22.13 -14.11 -9.05
C SER A 54 22.32 -15.33 -9.95
N ASP A 55 22.95 -16.37 -9.40
CA ASP A 55 23.12 -17.69 -10.02
C ASP A 55 21.98 -18.66 -9.68
N VAL A 56 20.96 -18.16 -8.96
CA VAL A 56 19.80 -18.96 -8.54
C VAL A 56 18.95 -19.34 -9.75
N ASP A 57 18.76 -20.65 -9.95
CA ASP A 57 17.85 -21.17 -10.96
C ASP A 57 16.38 -20.94 -10.55
N PRO A 58 15.59 -20.15 -11.30
CA PRO A 58 14.18 -19.91 -11.01
C PRO A 58 13.34 -21.19 -10.93
N SER A 59 13.76 -22.25 -11.62
CA SER A 59 13.06 -23.54 -11.62
C SER A 59 13.16 -24.26 -10.27
N THR A 60 14.18 -23.96 -9.47
CA THR A 60 14.39 -24.53 -8.13
C THR A 60 13.63 -23.78 -7.03
N LEU A 61 13.26 -22.52 -7.28
CA LEU A 61 12.52 -21.67 -6.34
C LEU A 61 11.02 -22.00 -6.32
N ILE A 62 10.44 -22.32 -7.48
CA ILE A 62 8.99 -22.52 -7.63
C ILE A 62 8.69 -24.02 -7.72
N LYS A 63 8.50 -24.66 -6.56
CA LYS A 63 8.16 -26.09 -6.47
C LYS A 63 6.72 -26.39 -6.92
N ASP A 64 5.76 -25.59 -6.47
CA ASP A 64 4.36 -25.65 -6.90
C ASP A 64 3.89 -24.28 -7.39
N LYS A 65 3.66 -24.19 -8.71
CA LYS A 65 3.20 -22.96 -9.36
C LYS A 65 1.83 -22.49 -8.86
N LYS A 66 0.90 -23.40 -8.55
CA LYS A 66 -0.45 -23.03 -8.08
C LYS A 66 -0.38 -22.45 -6.68
N GLU A 67 0.39 -23.08 -5.80
CA GLU A 67 0.62 -22.60 -4.45
C GLU A 67 1.32 -21.23 -4.47
N PHE A 68 2.36 -21.09 -5.30
CA PHE A 68 3.11 -19.84 -5.46
C PHE A 68 2.23 -18.67 -5.94
N ILE A 69 1.39 -18.89 -6.96
CA ILE A 69 0.45 -17.86 -7.45
C ILE A 69 -0.53 -17.46 -6.35
N LYS A 70 -1.05 -18.44 -5.60
CA LYS A 70 -1.97 -18.18 -4.48
C LYS A 70 -1.28 -17.36 -3.39
N ALA A 71 -0.03 -17.68 -3.07
CA ALA A 71 0.76 -16.94 -2.08
C ALA A 71 1.01 -15.48 -2.52
N ILE A 72 1.43 -15.25 -3.76
CA ILE A 72 1.57 -13.89 -4.32
C ILE A 72 0.25 -13.12 -4.29
N GLN A 73 -0.86 -13.76 -4.65
CA GLN A 73 -2.17 -13.12 -4.63
C GLN A 73 -2.56 -12.64 -3.23
N GLN A 74 -2.30 -13.47 -2.20
CA GLN A 74 -2.56 -13.13 -0.80
C GLN A 74 -1.64 -12.02 -0.30
N ASP A 75 -0.37 -12.05 -0.71
CA ASP A 75 0.62 -11.05 -0.32
C ASP A 75 0.34 -9.67 -0.93
N VAL A 76 0.09 -9.61 -2.24
CA VAL A 76 -0.29 -8.36 -2.93
C VAL A 76 -1.56 -7.78 -2.32
N TYR A 77 -2.52 -8.63 -1.96
CA TYR A 77 -3.75 -8.19 -1.31
C TYR A 77 -3.50 -7.66 0.11
N SER A 78 -2.63 -8.30 0.88
CA SER A 78 -2.27 -7.85 2.24
C SER A 78 -1.44 -6.57 2.23
N SER A 79 -0.48 -6.46 1.32
CA SER A 79 0.27 -5.24 1.04
C SER A 79 -0.64 -4.07 0.67
N LYS A 80 -1.71 -4.34 -0.09
CA LYS A 80 -2.76 -3.36 -0.37
C LYS A 80 -3.50 -2.95 0.91
N ILE A 81 -3.91 -3.89 1.76
CA ILE A 81 -4.56 -3.57 3.04
C ILE A 81 -3.64 -2.67 3.88
N ALA A 82 -2.37 -3.03 4.03
CA ALA A 82 -1.39 -2.26 4.79
C ALA A 82 -1.21 -0.83 4.24
N SER A 83 -1.12 -0.69 2.91
CA SER A 83 -1.00 0.62 2.25
C SER A 83 -2.21 1.52 2.52
N TYR A 84 -3.43 0.95 2.49
CA TYR A 84 -4.64 1.70 2.83
C TYR A 84 -4.72 2.02 4.34
N ALA A 85 -4.35 1.08 5.20
CA ALA A 85 -4.28 1.30 6.65
C ALA A 85 -3.37 2.49 6.99
N GLN A 86 -2.17 2.55 6.40
CA GLN A 86 -1.25 3.67 6.53
C GLN A 86 -1.86 4.98 6.00
N GLY A 87 -2.52 4.95 4.85
CA GLY A 87 -3.19 6.13 4.30
C GLY A 87 -4.30 6.68 5.21
N PHE A 88 -5.10 5.81 5.83
CA PHE A 88 -6.16 6.23 6.77
C PHE A 88 -5.62 6.71 8.12
N LEU A 89 -4.55 6.10 8.64
CA LEU A 89 -3.85 6.62 9.82
C LEU A 89 -3.37 8.05 9.59
N LEU A 90 -2.80 8.27 8.41
CA LEU A 90 -2.31 9.57 8.02
C LEU A 90 -3.45 10.61 7.88
N LEU A 91 -4.59 10.22 7.30
CA LEU A 91 -5.80 11.06 7.30
C LEU A 91 -6.29 11.36 8.72
N ALA A 92 -6.09 10.45 9.68
CA ALA A 92 -6.50 10.63 11.06
C ALA A 92 -5.64 11.65 11.85
N GLU A 93 -4.47 12.03 11.32
CA GLU A 93 -3.68 13.13 11.87
C GLU A 93 -4.20 14.51 11.42
N ALA A 94 -4.87 14.60 10.26
CA ALA A 94 -5.33 15.87 9.71
C ALA A 94 -6.33 16.62 10.62
N PRO A 95 -7.32 15.96 11.27
CA PRO A 95 -8.18 16.61 12.26
C PRO A 95 -7.41 17.25 13.43
N LYS A 96 -6.31 16.61 13.88
CA LYS A 96 -5.50 17.10 14.99
C LYS A 96 -4.67 18.33 14.60
N GLN A 97 -4.15 18.35 13.38
CA GLN A 97 -3.31 19.43 12.87
C GLN A 97 -4.10 20.63 12.34
N PHE A 98 -5.23 20.37 11.69
CA PHE A 98 -5.98 21.39 10.93
C PHE A 98 -7.39 21.67 11.46
N GLY A 99 -7.83 20.97 12.51
CA GLY A 99 -9.17 21.13 13.08
C GLY A 99 -10.30 20.64 12.17
N TRP A 100 -9.99 19.78 11.18
CA TRP A 100 -10.97 19.29 10.23
C TRP A 100 -11.83 18.16 10.79
N TYR A 101 -13.12 18.18 10.47
CA TYR A 101 -13.99 17.03 10.67
C TYR A 101 -13.98 16.14 9.43
N LEU A 102 -13.42 14.94 9.55
CA LEU A 102 -13.34 13.97 8.46
C LEU A 102 -14.22 12.75 8.73
N ASN A 103 -15.06 12.41 7.75
CA ASN A 103 -15.82 11.16 7.75
C ASN A 103 -15.14 10.12 6.86
N TYR A 104 -14.38 9.21 7.47
CA TYR A 104 -13.57 8.22 6.75
C TYR A 104 -14.40 7.25 5.91
N GLY A 105 -15.61 6.88 6.37
CA GLY A 105 -16.54 6.05 5.60
C GLY A 105 -17.03 6.74 4.33
N ALA A 106 -17.37 8.04 4.41
CA ALA A 106 -17.77 8.83 3.26
C ALA A 106 -16.61 9.03 2.26
N ILE A 107 -15.39 9.26 2.77
CA ILE A 107 -14.17 9.33 1.94
C ILE A 107 -13.95 8.00 1.19
N ALA A 108 -14.05 6.86 1.88
CA ALA A 108 -13.93 5.55 1.27
C ALA A 108 -15.02 5.30 0.20
N LEU A 109 -16.25 5.76 0.45
CA LEU A 109 -17.35 5.66 -0.50
C LEU A 109 -17.09 6.49 -1.77
N LEU A 110 -16.59 7.72 -1.63
CA LEU A 110 -16.25 8.59 -2.75
C LEU A 110 -15.17 7.96 -3.63
N TRP A 111 -14.16 7.33 -3.03
CA TRP A 111 -13.10 6.65 -3.77
C TRP A 111 -13.54 5.31 -4.38
N ARG A 112 -14.70 4.78 -3.98
CA ARG A 112 -15.12 3.42 -4.31
C ARG A 112 -15.05 3.14 -5.80
N GLY A 113 -15.60 4.01 -6.66
CA GLY A 113 -15.57 3.83 -8.12
C GLY A 113 -15.99 2.44 -8.62
N GLY A 114 -16.79 1.67 -7.84
CA GLY A 114 -17.16 0.27 -8.11
C GLY A 114 -16.31 -0.81 -7.41
N SER A 115 -15.22 -0.44 -6.74
CA SER A 115 -14.33 -1.33 -5.99
C SER A 115 -15.03 -1.98 -4.79
N ARG A 116 -15.06 -3.32 -4.77
CA ARG A 116 -15.55 -4.11 -3.62
C ARG A 116 -14.72 -3.86 -2.35
N PHE A 117 -13.42 -3.64 -2.50
CA PHE A 117 -12.48 -3.41 -1.40
C PHE A 117 -12.78 -2.13 -0.62
N LEU A 118 -13.02 -1.03 -1.33
CA LEU A 118 -13.38 0.25 -0.69
C LEU A 118 -14.78 0.19 -0.06
N GLY A 119 -15.65 -0.68 -0.56
CA GLY A 119 -16.90 -1.03 0.11
C GLY A 119 -16.69 -1.70 1.47
N ALA A 120 -15.67 -2.54 1.62
CA ALA A 120 -15.32 -3.15 2.91
C ALA A 120 -14.74 -2.11 3.89
N ILE A 121 -13.87 -1.20 3.41
CA ILE A 121 -13.36 -0.08 4.23
C ILE A 121 -14.51 0.81 4.73
N LYS A 122 -15.48 1.14 3.85
CA LYS A 122 -16.66 1.90 4.27
C LYS A 122 -17.39 1.18 5.40
N LYS A 123 -17.67 -0.12 5.24
CA LYS A 123 -18.35 -0.92 6.26
C LYS A 123 -17.60 -0.92 7.59
N ALA A 124 -16.27 -1.04 7.56
CA ALA A 124 -15.44 -1.00 8.77
C ALA A 124 -15.63 0.32 9.54
N PHE A 125 -15.59 1.47 8.84
CA PHE A 125 -15.80 2.79 9.46
C PHE A 125 -17.28 3.10 9.79
N ASP A 126 -18.25 2.52 9.06
CA ASP A 126 -19.66 2.61 9.42
C ASP A 126 -19.94 1.85 10.73
N SER A 127 -19.31 0.69 10.92
CA SER A 127 -19.44 -0.13 12.13
C SER A 127 -18.68 0.46 13.31
N ASN A 128 -17.51 1.06 13.08
CA ASN A 128 -16.73 1.75 14.11
C ASN A 128 -16.15 3.07 13.53
N PRO A 129 -16.82 4.21 13.75
CA PRO A 129 -16.33 5.51 13.27
C PRO A 129 -15.00 5.94 13.88
N ASN A 130 -14.67 5.43 15.07
CA ASN A 130 -13.45 5.73 15.82
C ASN A 130 -12.39 4.63 15.67
N LEU A 131 -12.46 3.84 14.58
CA LEU A 131 -11.50 2.78 14.31
C LEU A 131 -10.09 3.37 14.18
N ALA A 132 -9.22 3.06 15.15
CA ALA A 132 -7.86 3.58 15.18
C ALA A 132 -7.01 3.12 13.98
N ASN A 133 -7.25 1.90 13.48
CA ASN A 133 -6.54 1.35 12.34
C ASN A 133 -7.41 0.30 11.64
N LEU A 134 -7.41 0.30 10.30
CA LEU A 134 -8.10 -0.69 9.47
C LEU A 134 -7.70 -2.14 9.80
N LEU A 135 -6.46 -2.36 10.24
CA LEU A 135 -5.96 -3.68 10.64
C LEU A 135 -6.66 -4.26 11.87
N LEU A 136 -7.44 -3.46 12.62
CA LEU A 136 -8.15 -3.92 13.82
C LEU A 136 -9.58 -4.40 13.53
N ASP A 137 -10.09 -4.13 12.34
CA ASP A 137 -11.40 -4.59 11.90
C ASP A 137 -11.39 -6.11 11.59
N ASN A 138 -12.49 -6.79 11.90
CA ASN A 138 -12.56 -8.26 11.79
C ASN A 138 -12.38 -8.76 10.35
N PHE A 139 -12.95 -8.07 9.36
CA PHE A 139 -12.83 -8.48 7.96
C PHE A 139 -11.37 -8.42 7.50
N PHE A 140 -10.65 -7.35 7.85
CA PHE A 140 -9.24 -7.20 7.46
C PHE A 140 -8.28 -8.07 8.27
N LYS A 141 -8.57 -8.33 9.56
CA LYS A 141 -7.80 -9.30 10.37
C LYS A 141 -7.83 -10.70 9.76
N ASP A 142 -9.02 -11.17 9.38
CA ASP A 142 -9.18 -12.49 8.77
C ASP A 142 -8.45 -12.59 7.43
N ASP A 143 -8.45 -11.51 6.65
CA ASP A 143 -7.76 -11.46 5.36
C ASP A 143 -6.23 -11.45 5.50
N ILE A 144 -5.69 -10.74 6.49
CA ILE A 144 -4.24 -10.73 6.78
C ILE A 144 -3.78 -12.08 7.34
N ALA A 145 -4.57 -12.71 8.21
CA ALA A 145 -4.25 -14.02 8.76
C ALA A 145 -4.06 -15.08 7.65
N LYS A 146 -4.73 -14.92 6.50
CA LYS A 146 -4.57 -15.83 5.35
C LYS A 146 -3.24 -15.64 4.61
N ALA A 147 -2.53 -14.53 4.82
CA ALA A 147 -1.30 -14.20 4.09
C ALA A 147 -0.01 -14.67 4.76
N HIS A 148 -0.09 -15.31 5.93
CA HIS A 148 1.09 -15.84 6.65
C HIS A 148 1.97 -16.79 5.82
N ASN A 149 1.41 -17.49 4.83
CA ASN A 149 2.15 -18.42 3.98
C ASN A 149 3.23 -17.76 3.11
N PHE A 150 3.09 -16.47 2.77
CA PHE A 150 4.11 -15.80 1.95
C PHE A 150 5.35 -15.40 2.73
N ARG A 151 5.27 -15.32 4.07
CA ARG A 151 6.43 -14.95 4.90
C ARG A 151 7.61 -15.89 4.71
N GLY A 152 7.34 -17.17 4.41
CA GLY A 152 8.36 -18.16 4.09
C GLY A 152 9.04 -17.97 2.71
N TYR A 153 8.47 -17.19 1.80
CA TYR A 153 9.09 -16.84 0.51
C TYR A 153 9.91 -15.54 0.57
N VAL A 154 9.65 -14.68 1.56
CA VAL A 154 10.38 -13.42 1.78
C VAL A 154 11.55 -13.62 2.74
N SER A 155 11.44 -14.55 3.70
CA SER A 155 12.46 -14.82 4.72
C SER A 155 13.76 -15.42 4.18
N ASP A 156 13.76 -15.95 2.95
CA ASP A 156 14.98 -16.50 2.33
C ASP A 156 16.06 -15.42 2.07
N TYR A 157 15.80 -14.15 2.41
CA TYR A 157 16.72 -13.03 2.28
C TYR A 157 17.39 -12.59 3.60
N ASP A 158 16.87 -12.99 4.76
CA ASP A 158 17.32 -12.47 6.07
C ASP A 158 18.29 -13.41 6.85
N ASP A 159 18.56 -14.62 6.33
CA ASP A 159 19.36 -15.65 7.01
C ASP A 159 20.84 -15.75 6.53
N ASN A 160 21.41 -14.71 5.91
CA ASN A 160 22.85 -14.65 5.57
C ASN A 160 23.53 -13.34 6.00
#